data_AF-A0ABD3QU82-F1
#
_entry.id   AF-A0ABD3QU82-F1
#
_cell.length_a   1.000
_cell.length_b   1.000
_cell.length_c   1.000
_cell.angle_alpha   90.00
_cell.angle_beta   90.00
_cell.angle_gamma   90.00
#
_symmetry.space_group_name_H-M   'P 1'
#
loop_
_entity.id
_entity.type
_entity.pdbx_description
1 polymer ?
#
loop_
_entity_poly.entity_id
_entity_poly.type
_entity_poly.pdbx_seq_one_letter_code
_entity_poly.pdbx_strand_id
1 'polypeptide(L)'
;MIVRHLLRTHPEVREVVAAVHYVGASTTRGYGRLSYEVGAEDGIGTVGPAWSGEDESNARFAYDPEIMSGYNLNKLRVVEVELLDPVQVRTMTEDVDSIIYCATDFEGNRPRAVSSLDVALLFRAVANPTKGRVEVEGVRNCLEGLVGGINERRYRDRSRTLSSGSSGAYVVANDEKSGNSRPGPTQFVLVSTSPDAYGNFETPFGEFNGLKRLGEITAMEEFPSISRTVLQMGKFDDNFVAEGQELRYSIAEEDTVVVDGVVNAVRRVGGGVVGGNFVNDGMQKRINRRDAARAAVEALLDEDIEGKKVQVYTTVRKTDVW
;
A
#
# COMPACT_ATOMS: atom_id res chain seq x y z
N MET A 1 6.49 1.36 -8.42
CA MET A 1 7.58 0.53 -7.86
C MET A 1 7.10 -0.84 -7.43
N ILE A 2 6.02 -0.96 -6.64
CA ILE A 2 5.46 -2.27 -6.25
C ILE A 2 5.07 -3.08 -7.49
N VAL A 3 4.31 -2.47 -8.41
CA VAL A 3 3.88 -3.12 -9.66
C VAL A 3 5.08 -3.60 -10.50
N ARG A 4 6.11 -2.75 -10.67
CA ARG A 4 7.37 -3.10 -11.35
C ARG A 4 8.05 -4.29 -10.70
N HIS A 5 8.20 -4.29 -9.38
CA HIS A 5 8.86 -5.38 -8.67
C HIS A 5 8.07 -6.67 -8.85
N LEU A 6 6.76 -6.66 -8.54
CA LEU A 6 5.87 -7.81 -8.64
C LEU A 6 5.88 -8.44 -10.03
N LEU A 7 5.73 -7.65 -11.10
CA LEU A 7 5.69 -8.16 -12.47
C LEU A 7 7.03 -8.74 -12.94
N ARG A 8 8.17 -8.26 -12.41
CA ARG A 8 9.51 -8.72 -12.81
C ARG A 8 9.99 -9.92 -12.01
N THR A 9 9.61 -10.04 -10.74
CA THR A 9 10.09 -11.10 -9.84
C THR A 9 9.11 -12.25 -9.68
N HIS A 10 7.81 -12.05 -9.95
CA HIS A 10 6.77 -13.06 -9.79
C HIS A 10 6.02 -13.35 -11.10
N PRO A 11 6.66 -14.00 -12.10
CA PRO A 11 6.04 -14.35 -13.37
C PRO A 11 4.91 -15.38 -13.25
N GLU A 12 4.72 -16.01 -12.09
CA GLU A 12 3.60 -16.88 -11.77
C GLU A 12 2.29 -16.11 -11.53
N VAL A 13 2.37 -14.81 -11.21
CA VAL A 13 1.18 -13.96 -11.03
C VAL A 13 0.39 -13.92 -12.34
N ARG A 14 -0.92 -14.16 -12.25
CA ARG A 14 -1.83 -14.18 -13.41
C ARG A 14 -2.13 -12.77 -13.91
N GLU A 15 -2.44 -11.87 -12.99
CA GLU A 15 -2.90 -10.51 -13.28
C GLU A 15 -2.50 -9.58 -12.13
N VAL A 16 -2.10 -8.35 -12.45
CA VAL A 16 -1.86 -7.28 -11.49
C VAL A 16 -2.81 -6.14 -11.79
N VAL A 17 -3.66 -5.80 -10.83
CA VAL A 17 -4.61 -4.68 -10.93
C VAL A 17 -4.00 -3.47 -10.21
N ALA A 18 -3.64 -2.44 -10.97
CA ALA A 18 -3.13 -1.18 -10.42
C ALA A 18 -4.25 -0.14 -10.36
N ALA A 19 -4.67 0.22 -9.15
CA ALA A 19 -5.56 1.35 -8.92
C ALA A 19 -4.82 2.67 -9.13
N VAL A 20 -5.37 3.53 -9.97
CA VAL A 20 -4.93 4.92 -10.13
C VAL A 20 -6.07 5.87 -9.81
N HIS A 21 -5.77 6.94 -9.09
CA HIS A 21 -6.77 7.96 -8.82
C HIS A 21 -7.01 8.82 -10.08
N TYR A 22 -8.27 8.95 -10.49
CA TYR A 22 -8.67 9.80 -11.62
C TYR A 22 -8.65 11.27 -11.22
N VAL A 23 -7.91 12.10 -11.96
CA VAL A 23 -7.83 13.56 -11.73
C VAL A 23 -8.30 14.31 -12.98
N GLY A 24 -9.58 14.16 -13.36
CA GLY A 24 -10.23 14.99 -14.39
C GLY A 24 -9.39 15.24 -15.65
N ALA A 25 -9.33 16.48 -16.13
CA ALA A 25 -8.53 16.86 -17.31
C ALA A 25 -6.99 16.79 -17.12
N SER A 26 -6.50 16.44 -15.93
CA SER A 26 -5.08 16.32 -15.56
C SER A 26 -4.65 14.87 -15.33
N THR A 27 -5.36 13.91 -15.94
CA THR A 27 -5.10 12.46 -15.92
C THR A 27 -3.67 12.06 -16.28
N THR A 28 -2.96 12.90 -17.03
CA THR A 28 -1.54 12.72 -17.39
C THR A 28 -0.63 12.51 -16.17
N ARG A 29 -0.97 13.05 -14.98
CA ARG A 29 -0.13 12.91 -13.78
C ARG A 29 -0.26 11.54 -13.10
N GLY A 30 -1.45 10.95 -13.09
CA GLY A 30 -1.71 9.62 -12.50
C GLY A 30 -1.11 8.50 -13.34
N TYR A 31 -1.45 8.50 -14.64
CA TYR A 31 -0.85 7.58 -15.62
C TYR A 31 0.64 7.82 -15.80
N GLY A 32 1.10 9.07 -15.75
CA GLY A 32 2.52 9.41 -15.83
C GLY A 32 3.31 8.87 -14.65
N ARG A 33 2.80 8.97 -13.42
CA ARG A 33 3.46 8.32 -12.26
C ARG A 33 3.46 6.81 -12.40
N LEU A 34 2.33 6.21 -12.79
CA LEU A 34 2.27 4.75 -12.96
C LEU A 34 3.21 4.27 -14.07
N SER A 35 3.33 5.00 -15.18
CA SER A 35 4.22 4.62 -16.29
C SER A 35 5.69 4.60 -15.86
N TYR A 36 6.16 5.61 -15.11
CA TYR A 36 7.47 5.55 -14.45
C TYR A 36 7.55 4.37 -13.47
N GLU A 37 6.48 4.11 -12.72
CA GLU A 37 6.48 3.04 -11.74
C GLU A 37 6.53 1.62 -12.31
N VAL A 38 6.21 1.43 -13.60
CA VAL A 38 6.26 0.13 -14.30
C VAL A 38 7.48 0.00 -15.23
N GLY A 39 8.33 1.03 -15.30
CA GLY A 39 9.61 0.99 -16.00
C GLY A 39 9.62 1.69 -17.36
N ALA A 40 8.81 2.74 -17.58
CA ALA A 40 8.88 3.54 -18.80
C ALA A 40 10.28 4.14 -19.05
N GLU A 41 11.06 4.36 -17.99
CA GLU A 41 12.46 4.82 -18.05
C GLU A 41 13.43 3.80 -18.67
N ASP A 42 13.07 2.52 -18.67
CA ASP A 42 13.89 1.45 -19.25
C ASP A 42 13.59 1.27 -20.76
N GLY A 43 12.68 2.07 -21.33
CA GLY A 43 12.34 2.07 -22.75
C GLY A 43 13.28 2.92 -23.61
N ILE A 44 13.07 2.89 -24.93
CA ILE A 44 13.83 3.71 -25.88
C ILE A 44 13.35 5.16 -25.76
N GLY A 45 14.17 6.00 -25.14
CA GLY A 45 13.89 7.42 -24.91
C GLY A 45 14.52 8.34 -25.96
N THR A 46 13.76 9.31 -26.45
CA THR A 46 14.29 10.48 -27.17
C THR A 46 13.94 11.75 -26.40
N VAL A 47 14.94 12.56 -26.09
CA VAL A 47 14.77 13.87 -25.44
C VAL A 47 15.20 14.93 -26.45
N GLY A 48 14.28 15.83 -26.79
CA GLY A 48 14.58 16.96 -27.66
C GLY A 48 15.53 17.96 -26.98
N PRO A 49 16.30 18.73 -27.76
CA PRO A 49 17.08 19.84 -27.22
C PRO A 49 16.18 20.85 -26.51
N ALA A 50 16.66 21.48 -25.43
CA ALA A 50 15.87 22.45 -24.66
C ALA A 50 15.40 23.69 -25.45
N TRP A 51 15.94 23.91 -26.65
CA TRP A 51 15.61 25.01 -27.55
C TRP A 51 14.76 24.59 -28.75
N SER A 52 14.33 23.33 -28.85
CA SER A 52 13.41 22.89 -29.89
C SER A 52 11.98 23.39 -29.61
N GLY A 53 11.12 23.42 -30.63
CA GLY A 53 9.71 23.78 -30.45
C GLY A 53 8.98 22.80 -29.50
N GLU A 54 7.82 23.20 -28.97
CA GLU A 54 7.05 22.42 -27.97
C GLU A 54 6.82 20.95 -28.37
N ASP A 55 6.64 20.67 -29.67
CA ASP A 55 6.41 19.31 -30.18
C ASP A 55 7.65 18.41 -30.17
N GLU A 56 8.84 19.02 -30.22
CA GLU A 56 10.15 18.36 -30.23
C GLU A 56 10.80 18.35 -28.84
N SER A 57 10.49 19.32 -27.97
CA SER A 57 11.06 19.40 -26.62
C SER A 57 10.54 18.32 -25.67
N ASN A 58 9.42 17.69 -26.01
CA ASN A 58 8.78 16.67 -25.19
C ASN A 58 9.55 15.35 -25.26
N ALA A 59 9.99 14.86 -24.10
CA ALA A 59 10.59 13.54 -23.99
C ALA A 59 9.57 12.45 -24.39
N ARG A 60 9.96 11.55 -25.29
CA ARG A 60 9.16 10.39 -25.71
C ARG A 60 9.89 9.12 -25.33
N PHE A 61 9.18 8.19 -24.71
CA PHE A 61 9.70 6.87 -24.36
C PHE A 61 8.83 5.82 -25.04
N ALA A 62 9.46 4.92 -25.80
CA ALA A 62 8.81 3.81 -26.47
C ALA A 62 9.22 2.48 -25.82
N TYR A 63 8.35 1.48 -25.95
CA TYR A 63 8.65 0.13 -25.48
C TYR A 63 9.91 -0.42 -26.18
N ASP A 64 10.85 -0.93 -25.39
CA ASP A 64 12.04 -1.61 -25.89
C ASP A 64 11.87 -3.14 -25.79
N PRO A 65 11.74 -3.87 -26.91
CA PRO A 65 11.60 -5.33 -26.88
C PRO A 65 12.83 -6.05 -26.31
N GLU A 66 14.03 -5.49 -26.42
CA GLU A 66 15.26 -6.14 -25.95
C GLU A 66 15.37 -6.07 -24.43
N ILE A 67 14.93 -4.96 -23.82
CA ILE A 67 15.03 -4.73 -22.39
C ILE A 67 13.74 -5.11 -21.64
N MET A 68 12.57 -4.80 -22.22
CA MET A 68 11.29 -4.83 -21.54
C MET A 68 10.44 -6.08 -21.86
N SER A 69 10.93 -7.01 -22.68
CA SER A 69 10.24 -8.28 -22.98
C SER A 69 9.96 -9.14 -21.76
N GLY A 70 10.85 -9.09 -20.75
CA GLY A 70 10.69 -9.81 -19.49
C GLY A 70 9.78 -9.14 -18.45
N TYR A 71 9.17 -7.99 -18.75
CA TYR A 71 8.45 -7.20 -17.73
C TYR A 71 7.01 -7.64 -17.49
N ASN A 72 6.50 -8.63 -18.23
CA ASN A 72 5.15 -9.17 -18.07
C ASN A 72 4.03 -8.09 -18.10
N LEU A 73 4.25 -6.98 -18.82
CA LEU A 73 3.31 -5.83 -18.85
C LEU A 73 1.92 -6.21 -19.40
N ASN A 74 1.84 -7.29 -20.17
CA ASN A 74 0.57 -7.85 -20.65
C ASN A 74 -0.35 -8.36 -19.52
N LYS A 75 0.17 -8.51 -18.30
CA LYS A 75 -0.59 -8.92 -17.10
C LYS A 75 -1.06 -7.73 -16.25
N LEU A 76 -0.63 -6.52 -16.59
CA LEU A 76 -1.00 -5.31 -15.87
C LEU A 76 -2.32 -4.78 -16.41
N ARG A 77 -3.32 -4.68 -15.52
CA ARG A 77 -4.54 -3.92 -15.77
C ARG A 77 -4.55 -2.68 -14.91
N VAL A 78 -4.65 -1.52 -15.55
CA VAL A 78 -4.77 -0.23 -14.87
C VAL A 78 -6.25 0.12 -14.75
N VAL A 79 -6.68 0.50 -13.56
CA VAL A 79 -8.08 0.83 -13.27
C VAL A 79 -8.14 2.16 -12.55
N GLU A 80 -8.98 3.07 -13.06
CA GLU A 80 -9.28 4.31 -12.39
C GLU A 80 -10.26 4.08 -11.24
N VAL A 81 -9.88 4.48 -10.03
CA VAL A 81 -10.69 4.24 -8.83
C VAL A 81 -10.58 5.43 -7.86
N GLU A 82 -11.74 5.88 -7.38
CA GLU A 82 -11.85 6.69 -6.16
C GLU A 82 -11.90 5.75 -4.95
N LEU A 83 -10.85 5.72 -4.14
CA LEU A 83 -10.75 4.83 -2.97
C LEU A 83 -11.78 5.14 -1.89
N LEU A 84 -12.34 6.35 -1.89
CA LEU A 84 -13.45 6.74 -1.02
C LEU A 84 -14.82 6.30 -1.55
N ASP A 85 -14.93 5.84 -2.80
CA ASP A 85 -16.15 5.28 -3.37
C ASP A 85 -16.18 3.75 -3.16
N PRO A 86 -16.99 3.24 -2.22
CA PRO A 86 -17.02 1.81 -1.91
C PRO A 86 -17.54 0.96 -3.08
N VAL A 87 -18.32 1.52 -4.01
CA VAL A 87 -18.82 0.77 -5.18
C VAL A 87 -17.70 0.52 -6.17
N GLN A 88 -16.89 1.55 -6.45
CA GLN A 88 -15.72 1.41 -7.32
C GLN A 88 -14.68 0.47 -6.71
N VAL A 89 -14.41 0.61 -5.41
CA VAL A 89 -13.46 -0.27 -4.70
C VAL A 89 -13.96 -1.72 -4.69
N ARG A 90 -15.24 -1.97 -4.45
CA ARG A 90 -15.80 -3.33 -4.53
C ARG A 90 -15.63 -3.95 -5.91
N THR A 91 -15.86 -3.16 -6.96
CA THR A 91 -15.71 -3.61 -8.35
C THR A 91 -14.25 -3.93 -8.68
N MET A 92 -13.28 -3.11 -8.23
CA MET A 92 -11.87 -3.39 -8.51
C MET A 92 -11.31 -4.58 -7.72
N THR A 93 -11.88 -4.85 -6.53
CA THR A 93 -11.44 -5.93 -5.63
C THR A 93 -12.16 -7.25 -5.90
N GLU A 94 -13.10 -7.27 -6.84
CA GLU A 94 -13.74 -8.48 -7.32
C GLU A 94 -12.67 -9.45 -7.87
N ASP A 95 -12.71 -10.71 -7.41
CA ASP A 95 -11.79 -11.78 -7.80
C ASP A 95 -10.29 -11.50 -7.58
N VAL A 96 -9.94 -10.57 -6.67
CA VAL A 96 -8.55 -10.36 -6.23
C VAL A 96 -8.19 -11.29 -5.07
N ASP A 97 -6.99 -11.88 -5.09
CA ASP A 97 -6.50 -12.76 -4.03
C ASP A 97 -5.83 -12.00 -2.88
N SER A 98 -5.08 -10.95 -3.21
CA SER A 98 -4.35 -10.12 -2.25
C SER A 98 -4.30 -8.66 -2.66
N ILE A 99 -4.27 -7.76 -1.68
CA ILE A 99 -4.16 -6.31 -1.87
C ILE A 99 -2.91 -5.80 -1.16
N ILE A 100 -2.08 -5.02 -1.88
CA ILE A 100 -1.06 -4.16 -1.26
C ILE A 100 -1.61 -2.74 -1.24
N TYR A 101 -1.87 -2.22 -0.05
CA TYR A 101 -2.40 -0.88 0.15
C TYR A 101 -1.27 0.11 0.46
N CYS A 102 -0.95 0.99 -0.50
CA CYS A 102 0.09 2.03 -0.34
C CYS A 102 -0.42 3.45 -0.65
N ALA A 103 -1.73 3.66 -0.60
CA ALA A 103 -2.32 4.96 -0.87
C ALA A 103 -2.16 5.92 0.31
N THR A 104 -1.87 7.18 -0.02
CA THR A 104 -1.72 8.28 0.94
C THR A 104 -2.18 9.57 0.29
N ASP A 105 -2.96 10.37 1.00
CA ASP A 105 -3.35 11.70 0.56
C ASP A 105 -2.48 12.78 1.23
N PHE A 106 -1.38 13.13 0.56
CA PHE A 106 -0.50 14.23 0.99
C PHE A 106 -1.07 15.63 0.67
N GLU A 107 -2.16 15.75 -0.11
CA GLU A 107 -2.69 17.04 -0.58
C GLU A 107 -4.04 17.41 0.08
N GLY A 108 -4.38 16.77 1.19
CA GLY A 108 -5.37 17.27 2.14
C GLY A 108 -6.82 17.29 1.64
N ASN A 109 -7.31 16.18 1.08
CA ASN A 109 -8.68 15.97 0.63
C ASN A 109 -9.28 17.17 -0.10
N ARG A 110 -8.61 17.64 -1.15
CA ARG A 110 -9.43 18.11 -2.27
C ARG A 110 -9.86 16.85 -3.00
N PRO A 111 -11.09 16.32 -2.83
CA PRO A 111 -11.60 15.29 -3.72
C PRO A 111 -11.47 15.85 -5.15
N ARG A 112 -10.53 15.30 -5.92
CA ARG A 112 -10.22 15.84 -7.26
C ARG A 112 -11.11 15.26 -8.34
N ALA A 113 -11.86 14.21 -8.01
CA ALA A 113 -12.72 13.47 -8.92
C ALA A 113 -14.23 13.74 -8.76
N VAL A 114 -14.66 14.45 -7.72
CA VAL A 114 -16.07 14.90 -7.61
C VAL A 114 -16.11 16.35 -8.07
N SER A 115 -16.74 16.59 -9.22
CA SER A 115 -16.90 17.90 -9.89
C SER A 115 -17.69 18.95 -9.09
N SER A 116 -17.87 18.76 -7.80
CA SER A 116 -18.49 19.70 -6.88
C SER A 116 -17.82 19.56 -5.52
N LEU A 117 -17.38 20.68 -4.96
CA LEU A 117 -16.91 20.79 -3.59
C LEU A 117 -18.12 20.48 -2.68
N ASP A 118 -18.32 19.21 -2.37
CA ASP A 118 -19.45 18.80 -1.53
C ASP A 118 -19.12 19.18 -0.09
N VAL A 119 -19.74 20.25 0.37
CA VAL A 119 -19.70 20.73 1.75
C VAL A 119 -20.03 19.57 2.71
N ALA A 120 -20.84 18.59 2.30
CA ALA A 120 -21.12 17.40 3.08
C ALA A 120 -19.90 16.50 3.33
N LEU A 121 -18.90 16.43 2.45
CA LEU A 121 -17.66 15.68 2.68
C LEU A 121 -16.79 16.33 3.76
N LEU A 122 -16.71 17.67 3.75
CA LEU A 122 -16.01 18.43 4.79
C LEU A 122 -16.73 18.27 6.15
N PHE A 123 -18.05 18.44 6.17
CA PHE A 123 -18.86 18.24 7.39
C PHE A 123 -18.85 16.80 7.89
N ARG A 124 -18.88 15.80 7.00
CA ARG A 124 -18.84 14.37 7.36
C ARG A 124 -17.51 14.00 7.98
N ALA A 125 -16.41 14.60 7.52
CA ALA A 125 -15.09 14.34 8.06
C ALA A 125 -14.80 15.11 9.36
N VAL A 126 -15.47 16.27 9.57
CA VAL A 126 -15.52 16.97 10.87
C VAL A 126 -16.42 16.22 11.87
N ALA A 127 -17.52 15.61 11.39
CA ALA A 127 -18.48 14.88 12.22
C ALA A 127 -18.02 13.45 12.57
N ASN A 128 -17.13 12.85 11.76
CA ASN A 128 -16.53 11.56 12.06
C ASN A 128 -15.07 11.50 11.55
N PRO A 129 -14.07 11.43 12.45
CA PRO A 129 -12.65 11.46 12.07
C PRO A 129 -12.20 10.23 11.24
N THR A 130 -13.01 9.17 11.21
CA THR A 130 -12.73 7.95 10.43
C THR A 130 -13.25 7.99 8.99
N LYS A 131 -13.97 9.05 8.59
CA LYS A 131 -14.58 9.18 7.26
C LYS A 131 -13.93 10.27 6.41
N GLY A 132 -13.97 10.07 5.09
CA GLY A 132 -13.44 10.94 4.07
C GLY A 132 -11.91 10.90 3.96
N ARG A 133 -11.27 9.81 4.40
CA ARG A 133 -9.80 9.66 4.46
C ARG A 133 -9.36 8.37 3.80
N VAL A 134 -8.45 8.45 2.84
CA VAL A 134 -7.93 7.25 2.19
C VAL A 134 -7.12 6.40 3.17
N GLU A 135 -6.47 7.00 4.16
CA GLU A 135 -5.73 6.28 5.20
C GLU A 135 -6.62 5.38 6.08
N VAL A 136 -7.94 5.67 6.15
CA VAL A 136 -8.88 4.98 7.05
C VAL A 136 -10.06 4.39 6.27
N GLU A 137 -10.90 5.23 5.65
CA GLU A 137 -12.05 4.79 4.85
C GLU A 137 -11.61 4.03 3.60
N GLY A 138 -10.51 4.44 2.96
CA GLY A 138 -9.95 3.69 1.82
C GLY A 138 -9.45 2.30 2.20
N VAL A 139 -8.77 2.16 3.34
CA VAL A 139 -8.36 0.86 3.90
C VAL A 139 -9.57 -0.01 4.19
N ARG A 140 -10.58 0.55 4.87
CA ARG A 140 -11.84 -0.15 5.16
C ARG A 140 -12.54 -0.62 3.87
N ASN A 141 -12.70 0.25 2.88
CA ASN A 141 -13.36 -0.08 1.62
C ASN A 141 -12.67 -1.26 0.92
N CYS A 142 -11.33 -1.27 0.88
CA CYS A 142 -10.57 -2.37 0.29
C CYS A 142 -10.73 -3.69 1.07
N LEU A 143 -10.70 -3.63 2.40
CA LEU A 143 -10.91 -4.80 3.26
C LEU A 143 -12.34 -5.36 3.12
N GLU A 144 -13.36 -4.51 3.13
CA GLU A 144 -14.75 -4.91 2.90
C GLU A 144 -14.95 -5.52 1.51
N GLY A 145 -14.34 -4.93 0.49
CA GLY A 145 -14.33 -5.46 -0.88
C GLY A 145 -13.70 -6.86 -0.94
N LEU A 146 -12.54 -7.03 -0.30
CA LEU A 146 -11.83 -8.30 -0.24
C LEU A 146 -12.61 -9.39 0.52
N VAL A 147 -13.17 -9.07 1.69
CA VAL A 147 -14.07 -9.98 2.44
C VAL A 147 -15.27 -10.37 1.58
N GLY A 148 -15.88 -9.40 0.90
CA GLY A 148 -17.00 -9.61 -0.01
C GLY A 148 -16.65 -10.62 -1.11
N GLY A 149 -15.54 -10.40 -1.81
CA GLY A 149 -15.08 -11.28 -2.88
C GLY A 149 -14.72 -12.69 -2.39
N ILE A 150 -14.09 -12.81 -1.22
CA ILE A 150 -13.81 -14.13 -0.61
C ILE A 150 -15.11 -14.88 -0.28
N ASN A 151 -16.08 -14.18 0.34
CA ASN A 151 -17.35 -14.79 0.72
C ASN A 151 -18.19 -15.20 -0.49
N GLU A 152 -18.20 -14.39 -1.56
CA GLU A 152 -18.90 -14.72 -2.79
C GLU A 152 -18.30 -15.94 -3.48
N ARG A 153 -16.95 -16.03 -3.57
CA ARG A 153 -16.26 -17.22 -4.09
C ARG A 153 -16.63 -18.47 -3.29
N ARG A 154 -16.57 -18.40 -1.95
CA ARG A 154 -16.98 -19.49 -1.05
C ARG A 154 -18.45 -19.87 -1.21
N TYR A 155 -19.34 -18.93 -1.52
CA TYR A 155 -20.75 -19.21 -1.79
C TYR A 155 -20.93 -19.91 -3.14
N ARG A 156 -20.27 -19.41 -4.20
CA ARG A 156 -20.30 -19.96 -5.55
C ARG A 156 -19.80 -21.40 -5.59
N ASP A 157 -18.73 -21.72 -4.86
CA ASP A 157 -18.17 -23.07 -4.77
C ASP A 157 -19.11 -24.04 -4.04
N ARG A 158 -19.75 -23.59 -2.95
CA ARG A 158 -20.77 -24.37 -2.24
C ARG A 158 -21.98 -24.65 -3.12
N SER A 159 -22.49 -23.66 -3.83
CA SER A 159 -23.62 -23.84 -4.75
C SER A 159 -23.30 -24.78 -5.91
N ARG A 160 -22.08 -24.74 -6.45
CA ARG A 160 -21.63 -25.70 -7.49
C ARG A 160 -21.59 -27.13 -6.98
N THR A 161 -21.09 -27.33 -5.77
CA THR A 161 -21.02 -28.66 -5.13
C THR A 161 -22.40 -29.25 -4.85
N LEU A 162 -23.38 -28.41 -4.48
CA LEU A 162 -24.77 -28.82 -4.29
C LEU A 162 -25.49 -29.13 -5.61
N SER A 163 -25.06 -28.51 -6.72
CA SER A 163 -25.66 -28.71 -8.05
C SER A 163 -25.18 -29.98 -8.75
N SER A 164 -24.04 -30.55 -8.35
CA SER A 164 -23.40 -31.70 -9.02
C SER A 164 -23.84 -33.07 -8.49
N GLY A 165 -24.98 -33.17 -7.81
CA GLY A 165 -25.71 -34.45 -7.62
C GLY A 165 -24.97 -35.58 -6.88
N SER A 166 -23.89 -35.30 -6.16
CA SER A 166 -23.20 -36.31 -5.34
C SER A 166 -23.89 -36.43 -4.00
N SER A 167 -24.77 -37.42 -3.89
CA SER A 167 -25.43 -37.86 -2.66
C SER A 167 -24.43 -38.10 -1.52
N GLY A 168 -24.66 -37.42 -0.39
CA GLY A 168 -24.33 -37.95 0.93
C GLY A 168 -22.90 -37.76 1.42
N ALA A 169 -22.49 -36.51 1.66
CA ALA A 169 -21.59 -36.21 2.76
C ALA A 169 -21.85 -34.77 3.22
N TYR A 170 -22.37 -34.61 4.44
CA TYR A 170 -22.23 -33.35 5.17
C TYR A 170 -20.73 -33.12 5.37
N VAL A 171 -20.07 -32.47 4.41
CA VAL A 171 -18.79 -31.84 4.67
C VAL A 171 -19.14 -30.59 5.47
N VAL A 172 -19.23 -30.76 6.79
CA VAL A 172 -18.95 -29.66 7.70
C VAL A 172 -17.58 -29.18 7.27
N ALA A 173 -17.52 -27.99 6.68
CA ALA A 173 -16.28 -27.28 6.46
C ALA A 173 -15.74 -26.93 7.86
N ASN A 174 -15.19 -27.95 8.54
CA ASN A 174 -14.23 -27.74 9.57
C ASN A 174 -13.06 -27.08 8.85
N ASP A 175 -12.92 -25.78 9.09
CA ASP A 175 -11.74 -24.97 8.84
C ASP A 175 -10.57 -25.43 9.75
N GLU A 176 -10.50 -26.75 10.03
CA GLU A 176 -9.38 -27.40 10.67
C GLU A 176 -8.39 -27.71 9.57
N LYS A 177 -7.44 -26.78 9.39
CA LYS A 177 -6.08 -27.01 8.87
C LYS A 177 -5.92 -28.37 8.21
N SER A 178 -6.40 -28.47 6.96
CA SER A 178 -5.94 -29.51 6.04
C SER A 178 -4.44 -29.30 5.88
N GLY A 179 -3.65 -30.08 6.62
CA GLY A 179 -2.20 -29.95 6.79
C GLY A 179 -1.36 -30.24 5.56
N ASN A 180 -1.83 -29.85 4.37
CA ASN A 180 -1.11 -30.00 3.11
C ASN A 180 -1.46 -28.94 2.04
N SER A 181 -2.34 -27.97 2.30
CA SER A 181 -2.42 -26.77 1.46
C SER A 181 -1.39 -25.77 1.96
N ARG A 182 -0.40 -25.41 1.13
CA ARG A 182 0.46 -24.25 1.43
C ARG A 182 -0.43 -23.08 1.82
N PRO A 183 -0.13 -22.33 2.89
CA PRO A 183 -0.86 -21.11 3.18
C PRO A 183 -0.79 -20.23 1.92
N GLY A 184 -1.96 -19.73 1.51
CA GLY A 184 -2.03 -18.78 0.40
C GLY A 184 -1.28 -17.49 0.77
N PRO A 185 -1.02 -16.60 -0.21
CA PRO A 185 -0.38 -15.33 0.10
C PRO A 185 -1.18 -14.54 1.15
N THR A 186 -0.50 -13.71 1.93
CA THR A 186 -1.11 -12.70 2.79
C THR A 186 -2.12 -11.90 1.96
N GLN A 187 -3.37 -11.86 2.42
CA GLN A 187 -4.48 -11.27 1.67
C GLN A 187 -4.43 -9.74 1.69
N PHE A 188 -3.88 -9.13 2.73
CA PHE A 188 -3.80 -7.67 2.84
C PHE A 188 -2.47 -7.19 3.43
N VAL A 189 -1.69 -6.46 2.64
CA VAL A 189 -0.45 -5.80 3.09
C VAL A 189 -0.70 -4.29 3.15
N LEU A 190 -0.71 -3.73 4.35
CA LEU A 190 -0.81 -2.29 4.55
C LEU A 190 0.58 -1.66 4.64
N VAL A 191 0.91 -0.78 3.69
CA VAL A 191 2.11 0.05 3.74
C VAL A 191 1.81 1.33 4.50
N SER A 192 2.43 1.45 5.67
CA SER A 192 2.33 2.57 6.60
C SER A 192 3.71 3.22 6.80
N THR A 193 3.79 4.20 7.70
CA THR A 193 5.00 4.94 8.02
C THR A 193 5.44 4.67 9.45
N SER A 194 6.74 4.54 9.67
CA SER A 194 7.31 4.49 11.01
C SER A 194 7.04 5.82 11.73
N PRO A 195 6.81 5.79 13.06
CA PRO A 195 6.42 7.01 13.79
C PRO A 195 7.48 8.11 13.74
N ASP A 196 8.75 7.75 13.55
CA ASP A 196 9.89 8.65 13.44
C ASP A 196 10.17 9.14 12.00
N ALA A 197 9.46 8.63 10.97
CA ALA A 197 9.78 8.94 9.57
C ALA A 197 9.50 10.40 9.17
N TYR A 198 8.37 10.95 9.63
CA TYR A 198 7.87 12.27 9.19
C TYR A 198 7.77 13.31 10.32
N GLY A 199 8.21 12.98 11.53
CA GLY A 199 8.10 13.87 12.68
C GLY A 199 6.66 14.32 12.93
N ASN A 200 6.48 15.58 13.32
CA ASN A 200 5.17 16.17 13.64
C ASN A 200 4.49 16.75 12.39
N PHE A 201 4.35 15.96 11.32
CA PHE A 201 3.65 16.43 10.13
C PHE A 201 2.14 16.51 10.39
N GLU A 202 1.62 17.72 10.48
CA GLU A 202 0.19 17.99 10.61
C GLU A 202 -0.47 18.17 9.25
N THR A 203 -1.61 17.52 9.08
CA THR A 203 -2.52 17.74 7.97
C THR A 203 -3.67 18.65 8.43
N PRO A 204 -4.48 19.22 7.52
CA PRO A 204 -5.70 19.92 7.90
C PRO A 204 -6.71 19.10 8.74
N PHE A 205 -6.46 17.80 8.90
CA PHE A 205 -7.38 16.84 9.53
C PHE A 205 -6.76 16.09 10.72
N GLY A 206 -5.57 16.50 11.17
CA GLY A 206 -4.86 15.90 12.30
C GLY A 206 -3.43 15.49 11.97
N GLU A 207 -2.76 14.90 12.95
CA GLU A 207 -1.41 14.38 12.80
C GLU A 207 -1.39 13.24 11.77
N PHE A 208 -0.52 13.35 10.76
CA PHE A 208 -0.41 12.38 9.68
C PHE A 208 -0.12 10.96 10.18
N ASN A 209 0.79 10.83 11.17
CA ASN A 209 1.07 9.55 11.80
C ASN A 209 -0.17 9.01 12.52
N GLY A 210 -0.94 9.86 13.21
CA GLY A 210 -2.21 9.47 13.84
C GLY A 210 -3.21 8.88 12.84
N LEU A 211 -3.35 9.49 11.66
CA LEU A 211 -4.20 8.97 10.58
C LEU A 211 -3.72 7.60 10.09
N LYS A 212 -2.41 7.41 9.93
CA LYS A 212 -1.84 6.11 9.57
C LYS A 212 -2.13 5.05 10.63
N ARG A 213 -2.02 5.39 11.92
CA ARG A 213 -2.35 4.47 13.01
C ARG A 213 -3.82 4.07 13.05
N LEU A 214 -4.74 4.99 12.74
CA LEU A 214 -6.15 4.63 12.57
C LEU A 214 -6.35 3.58 11.47
N GLY A 215 -5.69 3.74 10.33
CA GLY A 215 -5.70 2.74 9.26
C GLY A 215 -5.14 1.39 9.68
N GLU A 216 -4.05 1.39 10.47
CA GLU A 216 -3.46 0.17 11.03
C GLU A 216 -4.41 -0.55 11.98
N ILE A 217 -5.07 0.18 12.88
CA ILE A 217 -6.06 -0.37 13.80
C ILE A 217 -7.21 -1.01 13.01
N THR A 218 -7.74 -0.30 12.00
CA THR A 218 -8.79 -0.87 11.14
C THR A 218 -8.34 -2.16 10.46
N ALA A 219 -7.13 -2.21 9.91
CA ALA A 219 -6.61 -3.44 9.28
C ALA A 219 -6.35 -4.57 10.29
N MET A 220 -5.90 -4.24 11.50
CA MET A 220 -5.48 -5.23 12.49
C MET A 220 -6.61 -5.77 13.36
N GLU A 221 -7.63 -4.96 13.68
CA GLU A 221 -8.64 -5.30 14.68
C GLU A 221 -10.01 -5.61 14.07
N GLU A 222 -10.41 -4.93 12.99
CA GLU A 222 -11.79 -4.98 12.51
C GLU A 222 -12.08 -6.14 11.55
N PHE A 223 -11.06 -6.69 10.90
CA PHE A 223 -11.19 -7.73 9.87
C PHE A 223 -10.41 -9.00 10.23
N PRO A 224 -10.80 -9.72 11.31
CA PRO A 224 -10.03 -10.87 11.80
C PRO A 224 -9.98 -12.04 10.82
N SER A 225 -10.92 -12.13 9.87
CA SER A 225 -11.03 -13.21 8.89
C SER A 225 -10.10 -13.09 7.69
N ILE A 226 -9.35 -11.99 7.57
CA ILE A 226 -8.38 -11.74 6.51
C ILE A 226 -6.96 -11.95 7.07
N SER A 227 -6.08 -12.62 6.32
CA SER A 227 -4.64 -12.60 6.63
C SER A 227 -4.05 -11.24 6.28
N ARG A 228 -3.38 -10.59 7.23
CA ARG A 228 -2.84 -9.24 7.01
C ARG A 228 -1.44 -9.05 7.57
N THR A 229 -0.71 -8.11 6.99
CA THR A 229 0.56 -7.62 7.50
C THR A 229 0.60 -6.10 7.40
N VAL A 230 1.09 -5.45 8.45
CA VAL A 230 1.30 -3.99 8.45
C VAL A 230 2.79 -3.70 8.44
N LEU A 231 3.25 -2.97 7.42
CA LEU A 231 4.63 -2.56 7.24
C LEU A 231 4.77 -1.07 7.54
N GLN A 232 5.38 -0.73 8.67
CA GLN A 232 5.77 0.63 9.01
C GLN A 232 7.13 0.96 8.39
N MET A 233 7.11 1.58 7.21
CA MET A 233 8.34 1.89 6.47
C MET A 233 9.13 3.03 7.13
N GLY A 234 10.44 2.89 7.18
CA GLY A 234 11.36 3.97 7.53
C GLY A 234 11.24 5.16 6.56
N LYS A 235 11.95 6.25 6.86
CA LYS A 235 11.91 7.46 6.03
C LYS A 235 12.44 7.17 4.62
N PHE A 236 11.63 7.43 3.60
CA PHE A 236 12.07 7.31 2.21
C PHE A 236 13.23 8.26 1.90
N ASP A 237 14.31 7.71 1.37
CA ASP A 237 15.49 8.47 1.02
C ASP A 237 16.26 7.85 -0.15
N ASP A 238 15.92 8.28 -1.36
CA ASP A 238 16.55 7.77 -2.59
C ASP A 238 17.93 8.39 -2.86
N ASN A 239 18.31 9.44 -2.12
CA ASN A 239 19.57 10.16 -2.34
C ASN A 239 20.73 9.52 -1.57
N PHE A 240 20.45 9.02 -0.36
CA PHE A 240 21.48 8.50 0.55
C PHE A 240 21.37 6.99 0.80
N VAL A 241 20.26 6.36 0.40
CA VAL A 241 20.08 4.90 0.50
C VAL A 241 20.19 4.30 -0.89
N ALA A 242 21.25 3.54 -1.12
CA ALA A 242 21.41 2.77 -2.35
C ALA A 242 20.31 1.70 -2.47
N GLU A 243 19.92 1.37 -3.69
CA GLU A 243 19.04 0.24 -3.97
C GLU A 243 19.72 -1.10 -3.62
N GLY A 244 18.92 -2.11 -3.24
CA GLY A 244 19.38 -3.48 -3.05
C GLY A 244 20.05 -3.71 -1.70
N GLN A 245 19.88 -2.81 -0.74
CA GLN A 245 20.41 -2.98 0.61
C GLN A 245 19.67 -4.08 1.38
N GLU A 246 20.31 -4.63 2.41
CA GLU A 246 19.68 -5.62 3.28
C GLU A 246 18.54 -4.98 4.08
N LEU A 247 17.34 -5.56 3.97
CA LEU A 247 16.16 -5.12 4.73
C LEU A 247 16.23 -5.62 6.16
N ARG A 248 15.93 -4.74 7.11
CA ARG A 248 15.79 -5.09 8.52
C ARG A 248 14.34 -4.97 8.95
N TYR A 249 13.90 -5.96 9.70
CA TYR A 249 12.57 -6.06 10.27
C TYR A 249 12.67 -6.01 11.79
N SER A 250 11.84 -5.20 12.42
CA SER A 250 11.66 -5.21 13.87
C SER A 250 10.18 -5.15 14.20
N ILE A 251 9.75 -5.86 15.24
CA ILE A 251 8.37 -5.75 15.72
C ILE A 251 8.07 -4.28 16.03
N ALA A 252 6.97 -3.77 15.50
CA ALA A 252 6.57 -2.39 15.75
C ALA A 252 6.04 -2.29 17.19
N GLU A 253 6.60 -1.36 17.95
CA GLU A 253 6.10 -1.05 19.30
C GLU A 253 4.71 -0.40 19.20
N GLU A 254 3.92 -0.51 20.28
CA GLU A 254 2.67 0.22 20.40
C GLU A 254 2.98 1.72 20.53
N ASP A 255 2.59 2.48 19.51
CA ASP A 255 3.01 3.86 19.30
C ASP A 255 1.80 4.80 19.12
N THR A 256 0.69 4.47 19.78
CA THR A 256 -0.58 5.20 19.76
C THR A 256 -0.99 5.71 21.15
N VAL A 257 -1.54 6.92 21.22
CA VAL A 257 -2.17 7.50 22.41
C VAL A 257 -3.52 8.10 22.04
N VAL A 258 -4.55 7.80 22.81
CA VAL A 258 -5.87 8.42 22.64
C VAL A 258 -5.97 9.65 23.54
N VAL A 259 -6.14 10.83 22.94
CA VAL A 259 -6.37 12.10 23.65
C VAL A 259 -7.69 12.67 23.18
N ASP A 260 -8.63 12.89 24.09
CA ASP A 260 -9.98 13.42 23.80
C ASP A 260 -10.73 12.66 22.68
N GLY A 261 -10.55 11.33 22.63
CA GLY A 261 -11.16 10.46 21.62
C GLY A 261 -10.45 10.46 20.26
N VAL A 262 -9.33 11.19 20.13
CA VAL A 262 -8.50 11.24 18.91
C VAL A 262 -7.26 10.36 19.09
N VAL A 263 -7.03 9.44 18.15
CA VAL A 263 -5.81 8.63 18.10
C VAL A 263 -4.66 9.47 17.56
N ASN A 264 -3.65 9.68 18.40
CA ASN A 264 -2.40 10.37 18.07
C ASN A 264 -1.24 9.37 18.11
N ALA A 265 -0.13 9.70 17.45
CA ALA A 265 1.09 8.92 17.63
C ALA A 265 1.74 9.26 18.98
N VAL A 266 2.36 8.28 19.64
CA VAL A 266 3.21 8.52 20.82
C VAL A 266 4.33 9.46 20.37
N ARG A 267 4.31 10.69 20.90
CA ARG A 267 5.38 11.65 20.70
C ARG A 267 6.65 11.15 21.40
N ARG A 268 7.52 10.47 20.66
CA ARG A 268 8.90 10.28 21.11
C ARG A 268 9.62 11.60 20.96
N VAL A 269 9.60 12.40 22.03
CA VAL A 269 10.59 13.47 22.21
C VAL A 269 11.95 12.77 22.12
N GLY A 270 12.74 13.12 21.11
CA GLY A 270 13.85 12.29 20.63
C GLY A 270 14.75 11.72 21.73
N GLY A 271 15.08 10.43 21.60
CA GLY A 271 16.09 9.73 22.39
C GLY A 271 15.53 9.05 23.64
N GLY A 272 15.66 7.72 23.71
CA GLY A 272 15.40 6.96 24.94
C GLY A 272 16.38 7.35 26.04
N VAL A 273 15.88 7.48 27.27
CA VAL A 273 16.70 7.65 28.46
C VAL A 273 17.01 6.27 29.04
N VAL A 274 18.26 5.85 28.98
CA VAL A 274 18.77 4.69 29.74
C VAL A 274 19.88 5.20 30.65
N GLY A 275 19.67 5.15 31.96
CA GLY A 275 20.71 5.46 32.95
C GLY A 275 21.20 6.92 32.97
N GLY A 276 20.35 7.89 32.61
CA GLY A 276 20.70 9.32 32.71
C GLY A 276 21.67 9.85 31.66
N ASN A 277 22.09 9.02 30.70
CA ASN A 277 22.89 9.44 29.55
C ASN A 277 22.09 9.29 28.25
N PHE A 278 22.14 10.34 27.42
CA PHE A 278 21.50 10.38 26.11
C PHE A 278 22.21 9.41 25.15
N VAL A 279 21.53 8.36 24.70
CA VAL A 279 22.01 7.50 23.61
C VAL A 279 21.09 7.70 22.40
N ASN A 280 21.45 8.67 21.56
CA ASN A 280 20.99 8.71 20.20
C ASN A 280 21.93 7.79 19.41
N ASP A 281 21.52 6.56 19.12
CA ASP A 281 22.36 5.57 18.42
C ASP A 281 22.75 6.01 17.00
N GLY A 282 22.27 7.18 16.55
CA GLY A 282 22.68 7.82 15.30
C GLY A 282 22.17 7.11 14.04
N MET A 283 21.65 5.90 14.16
CA MET A 283 20.98 5.17 13.09
C MET A 283 19.59 5.75 12.86
N GLN A 284 19.43 6.47 11.76
CA GLN A 284 18.11 6.85 11.28
C GLN A 284 17.52 5.70 10.47
N LYS A 285 16.29 5.29 10.80
CA LYS A 285 15.54 4.30 10.02
C LYS A 285 15.14 4.93 8.69
N ARG A 286 15.89 4.61 7.63
CA ARG A 286 15.67 5.08 6.26
C ARG A 286 15.44 3.90 5.34
N ILE A 287 14.87 4.12 4.16
CA ILE A 287 14.69 3.07 3.17
C ILE A 287 14.61 3.67 1.77
N ASN A 288 15.20 2.99 0.79
CA ASN A 288 15.02 3.33 -0.62
C ASN A 288 13.62 2.92 -1.09
N ARG A 289 12.96 3.68 -1.97
CA ARG A 289 11.62 3.34 -2.46
C ARG A 289 11.55 1.99 -3.18
N ARG A 290 12.63 1.55 -3.84
CA ARG A 290 12.72 0.24 -4.51
C ARG A 290 12.80 -0.90 -3.49
N ASP A 291 13.58 -0.71 -2.42
CA ASP A 291 13.68 -1.69 -1.34
C ASP A 291 12.39 -1.78 -0.53
N ALA A 292 11.69 -0.67 -0.32
CA ALA A 292 10.37 -0.68 0.29
C ALA A 292 9.31 -1.38 -0.57
N ALA A 293 9.38 -1.21 -1.89
CA ALA A 293 8.52 -1.93 -2.82
C ALA A 293 8.80 -3.44 -2.80
N ARG A 294 10.08 -3.84 -2.74
CA ARG A 294 10.47 -5.24 -2.52
C ARG A 294 9.89 -5.77 -1.22
N ALA A 295 10.07 -5.06 -0.10
CA ALA A 295 9.53 -5.46 1.20
C ALA A 295 7.99 -5.64 1.19
N ALA A 296 7.27 -4.76 0.50
CA ALA A 296 5.81 -4.83 0.39
C ALA A 296 5.34 -6.05 -0.42
N VAL A 297 6.09 -6.44 -1.45
CA VAL A 297 5.80 -7.64 -2.25
C VAL A 297 6.19 -8.90 -1.49
N GLU A 298 7.37 -8.94 -0.87
CA GLU A 298 7.85 -10.10 -0.09
C GLU A 298 6.92 -10.39 1.11
N ALA A 299 6.31 -9.37 1.71
CA ALA A 299 5.33 -9.54 2.78
C ALA A 299 4.05 -10.29 2.36
N LEU A 300 3.79 -10.44 1.06
CA LEU A 300 2.71 -11.32 0.59
C LEU A 300 3.01 -12.79 0.84
N LEU A 301 4.28 -13.17 0.95
CA LEU A 301 4.72 -14.57 1.00
C LEU A 301 5.46 -14.90 2.31
N ASP A 302 5.69 -13.90 3.17
CA ASP A 302 6.44 -14.06 4.41
C ASP A 302 5.52 -14.43 5.58
N GLU A 303 5.50 -15.74 5.89
CA GLU A 303 4.75 -16.32 7.01
C GLU A 303 5.24 -15.81 8.39
N ASP A 304 6.50 -15.37 8.49
CA ASP A 304 7.07 -14.91 9.77
C ASP A 304 6.51 -13.56 10.20
N ILE A 305 6.01 -12.75 9.26
CA ILE A 305 5.42 -11.43 9.53
C ILE A 305 3.90 -11.39 9.28
N GLU A 306 3.30 -12.51 8.88
CA GLU A 306 1.85 -12.64 8.76
C GLU A 306 1.18 -12.37 10.13
N GLY A 307 0.13 -11.55 10.12
CA GLY A 307 -0.61 -11.15 11.32
C GLY A 307 0.13 -10.16 12.21
N LYS A 308 1.28 -9.62 11.78
CA LYS A 308 2.11 -8.73 12.59
C LYS A 308 2.17 -7.30 12.03
N LYS A 309 2.43 -6.37 12.95
CA LYS A 309 2.87 -5.01 12.65
C LYS A 309 4.38 -4.94 12.79
N VAL A 310 5.10 -4.65 11.71
CA VAL A 310 6.57 -4.63 11.69
C VAL A 310 7.09 -3.34 11.09
N GLN A 311 8.20 -2.85 11.63
CA GLN A 311 8.95 -1.75 11.04
C GLN A 311 9.98 -2.30 10.07
N VAL A 312 10.08 -1.65 8.90
CA VAL A 312 10.98 -2.06 7.82
C VAL A 312 11.89 -0.89 7.44
N TYR A 313 13.18 -1.12 7.46
CA TYR A 313 14.18 -0.09 7.16
C TYR A 313 15.50 -0.72 6.69
N THR A 314 16.37 0.09 6.12
CA THR A 314 17.78 -0.21 5.92
C THR A 314 18.59 0.59 6.94
N THR A 315 19.75 0.07 7.35
CA THR A 315 20.65 0.81 8.24
C THR A 315 21.57 1.70 7.45
N VAL A 316 21.42 3.01 7.63
CA VAL A 316 22.36 4.02 7.16
C VAL A 316 23.12 4.54 8.38
N ARG A 317 24.45 4.51 8.35
CA ARG A 317 25.23 5.11 9.45
C ARG A 317 25.15 6.63 9.32
N LYS A 318 25.14 7.33 10.45
CA LYS A 318 25.13 8.80 10.48
C LYS A 318 26.31 9.43 9.72
N THR A 319 27.42 8.70 9.60
CA THR A 319 28.62 9.09 8.83
C THR A 319 28.43 9.05 7.33
N ASP A 320 27.40 8.35 6.85
CA ASP A 320 27.16 8.11 5.43
C ASP A 320 26.20 9.18 4.84
N VAL A 321 25.63 10.02 5.71
CA VAL A 321 24.79 11.17 5.36
C VAL A 321 25.67 12.43 5.47
N TRP A 322 26.12 12.96 4.33
CA TRP A 322 26.92 14.19 4.24
C TRP A 322 26.05 15.44 4.33
#